data_AF-A0A2W4NMK3-F1
#
_entry.id   AF-A0A2W4NMK3-F1
#
_cell.length_a   1.000
_cell.length_b   1.000
_cell.length_c   1.000
_cell.angle_alpha   90.00
_cell.angle_beta   90.00
_cell.angle_gamma   90.00
#
_symmetry.space_group_name_H-M   'P 1'
#
loop_
_entity.id
_entity.type
_entity.pdbx_description
1 polymer ?
#
loop_
_entity_poly.entity_id
_entity_poly.type
_entity_poly.pdbx_seq_one_letter_code
_entity_poly.pdbx_strand_id
1 'polypeptide(L)'
;MPLGEPLKALLRMQNVVTKRRDRINSDEEERLRMGYEIRSGVRFPDNNGQPEYQSARLTRGETVLAQLTYAQAATLYRINLGWLRRKQKDQYGFVLDIERGYWARNEQLDESQDPADPMSSQVRRVIPYVEDTRNALLIEPAATMDNDVMAALQAALKRAIETIYQLEDNELAAEPLPDSSNRRILLFYEAAEGGAGVLRRLVEEPHAFAAVARQALEICHFDPDTGADLRRAPRSTEDCEAACYDCLLSYSNQREHAILDRHLIRQTLLDYASAVVAASPTSATREEHVERLYRLAGSELEREWLDYINSRGYRLPDDAQVLFEDCNTRPDFVYRQAYTVVYIDGSHHDYPHRQERDRAQVDCMEDRGYTVIRFGYRDDWDEILAANPHIFGVRT
;
A
#
# COMPACT_ATOMS: atom_id res chain seq x y z
N MET A 1 5.75 22.70 7.91
CA MET A 1 7.08 22.68 8.54
C MET A 1 8.14 22.82 7.46
N PRO A 2 9.21 23.60 7.67
CA PRO A 2 10.37 23.56 6.76
C PRO A 2 10.95 22.14 6.74
N LEU A 3 11.40 21.69 5.57
CA LEU A 3 12.15 20.44 5.44
C LEU A 3 13.42 20.54 6.30
N GLY A 4 13.72 19.51 7.08
CA GLY A 4 14.96 19.43 7.86
C GLY A 4 16.19 19.38 6.95
N GLU A 5 17.38 19.40 7.54
CA GLU A 5 18.61 19.28 6.77
C GLU A 5 18.64 17.94 5.98
N PRO A 6 19.08 17.95 4.71
CA PRO A 6 19.15 16.74 3.92
C PRO A 6 20.18 15.76 4.51
N LEU A 7 19.84 14.48 4.54
CA LEU A 7 20.81 13.43 4.87
C LEU A 7 21.92 13.41 3.80
N LYS A 8 23.16 13.53 4.24
CA LYS A 8 24.36 13.50 3.38
C LYS A 8 25.08 12.17 3.53
N ALA A 9 25.91 11.82 2.55
CA ALA A 9 26.74 10.60 2.56
C ALA A 9 25.95 9.28 2.70
N LEU A 10 24.79 9.20 2.04
CA LEU A 10 24.05 7.95 1.86
C LEU A 10 24.90 6.95 1.05
N LEU A 11 25.01 5.72 1.54
CA LEU A 11 25.72 4.62 0.89
C LEU A 11 24.73 3.49 0.59
N ARG A 12 24.49 3.22 -0.70
CA ARG A 12 23.65 2.09 -1.10
C ARG A 12 24.41 0.79 -0.91
N MET A 13 23.86 -0.10 -0.09
CA MET A 13 24.39 -1.45 0.08
C MET A 13 23.85 -2.34 -1.05
N GLN A 14 24.73 -2.81 -1.93
CA GLN A 14 24.37 -3.67 -3.08
C GLN A 14 24.76 -5.13 -2.85
N ASN A 15 26.03 -5.35 -2.49
CA ASN A 15 26.59 -6.68 -2.28
C ASN A 15 27.08 -6.80 -0.85
N VAL A 16 26.72 -7.90 -0.18
CA VAL A 16 27.30 -8.28 1.11
C VAL A 16 28.10 -9.56 0.92
N VAL A 17 29.34 -9.56 1.39
CA VAL A 17 30.19 -10.76 1.41
C VAL A 17 30.14 -11.32 2.82
N THR A 18 29.67 -12.56 2.95
CA THR A 18 29.67 -13.26 4.23
C THR A 18 31.00 -13.99 4.40
N LYS A 19 31.66 -13.82 5.55
CA LYS A 19 32.84 -14.60 5.92
C LYS A 19 32.46 -15.57 7.03
N ARG A 20 32.81 -16.85 6.86
CA ARG A 20 32.59 -17.87 7.90
C ARG A 20 33.40 -17.50 9.15
N ARG A 21 32.71 -17.34 10.27
CA ARG A 21 33.29 -17.31 11.62
C ARG A 21 32.77 -18.53 12.37
N ASP A 22 33.66 -19.28 13.02
CA ASP A 22 33.32 -20.55 13.67
C ASP A 22 32.73 -20.37 15.09
N ARG A 23 32.56 -19.13 15.56
CA ARG A 23 31.93 -18.78 16.84
C ARG A 23 31.05 -17.54 16.67
N ILE A 24 29.82 -17.62 17.16
CA ILE A 24 28.99 -16.44 17.45
C ILE A 24 29.69 -15.74 18.61
N ASN A 25 30.21 -14.53 18.37
CA ASN A 25 30.85 -13.74 19.41
C ASN A 25 29.80 -12.89 20.15
N SER A 26 30.14 -12.49 21.38
CA SER A 26 29.29 -11.61 22.20
C SER A 26 28.95 -10.29 21.47
N ASP A 27 29.82 -9.82 20.56
CA ASP A 27 29.55 -8.64 19.70
C ASP A 27 28.39 -8.86 18.70
N GLU A 28 28.17 -10.08 18.16
CA GLU A 28 27.00 -10.41 17.33
C GLU A 28 25.72 -10.47 18.19
N GLU A 29 25.81 -11.02 19.40
CA GLU A 29 24.70 -11.08 20.37
C GLU A 29 24.36 -9.69 20.95
N GLU A 30 25.36 -8.81 21.15
CA GLU A 30 25.16 -7.42 21.57
C GLU A 30 24.72 -6.50 20.43
N ARG A 31 25.09 -6.80 19.17
CA ARG A 31 24.52 -6.15 17.98
C ARG A 31 23.01 -6.34 17.94
N LEU A 32 22.56 -7.55 18.25
CA LEU A 32 21.15 -7.90 18.38
C LEU A 32 20.50 -7.15 19.57
N ARG A 33 21.23 -6.92 20.68
CA ARG A 33 20.71 -6.19 21.86
C ARG A 33 20.57 -4.67 21.66
N MET A 34 21.53 -4.00 21.03
CA MET A 34 21.52 -2.53 20.93
C MET A 34 20.52 -2.02 19.90
N GLY A 35 20.34 -2.75 18.80
CA GLY A 35 19.44 -2.38 17.72
C GLY A 35 19.88 -1.12 16.96
N TYR A 36 19.20 -0.89 15.84
CA TYR A 36 19.43 0.24 14.95
C TYR A 36 18.24 1.19 14.94
N GLU A 37 18.51 2.47 14.72
CA GLU A 37 17.50 3.44 14.31
C GLU A 37 17.35 3.34 12.79
N ILE A 38 16.26 2.72 12.36
CA ILE A 38 15.91 2.57 10.95
C ILE A 38 14.84 3.59 10.60
N ARG A 39 15.04 4.29 9.49
CA ARG A 39 14.01 5.13 8.87
C ARG A 39 13.59 4.53 7.55
N SER A 40 12.29 4.33 7.40
CA SER A 40 11.67 3.83 6.18
C SER A 40 11.27 5.01 5.30
N GLY A 41 11.51 4.89 4.00
CA GLY A 41 11.03 5.82 2.99
C GLY A 41 10.27 5.07 1.91
N VAL A 42 9.27 5.71 1.32
CA VAL A 42 8.52 5.18 0.18
C VAL A 42 8.55 6.21 -0.94
N ARG A 43 8.75 5.75 -2.16
CA ARG A 43 8.64 6.55 -3.38
C ARG A 43 7.80 5.77 -4.38
N PHE A 44 6.74 6.41 -4.87
CA PHE A 44 5.91 5.83 -5.92
C PHE A 44 6.63 5.85 -7.26
N PRO A 45 6.32 4.91 -8.17
CA PRO A 45 6.79 4.99 -9.54
C PRO A 45 6.38 6.32 -10.17
N ASP A 46 7.15 6.76 -11.14
CA ASP A 46 6.91 8.00 -11.88
C ASP A 46 6.88 7.68 -13.37
N ASN A 47 5.87 8.19 -14.06
CA ASN A 47 5.75 8.12 -15.50
C ASN A 47 5.64 9.55 -16.05
N ASN A 48 6.71 10.03 -16.69
CA ASN A 48 6.80 11.38 -17.26
C ASN A 48 6.49 12.52 -16.26
N GLY A 49 6.94 12.39 -15.01
CA GLY A 49 6.72 13.40 -13.96
C GLY A 49 5.36 13.32 -13.26
N GLN A 50 4.54 12.30 -13.59
CA GLN A 50 3.31 11.99 -12.89
C GLN A 50 3.51 10.74 -12.04
N PRO A 51 3.24 10.82 -10.73
CA PRO A 51 3.37 9.65 -9.85
C PRO A 51 2.28 8.63 -10.17
N GLU A 52 2.69 7.39 -10.36
CA GLU A 52 1.83 6.25 -10.71
C GLU A 52 1.41 5.53 -9.43
N TYR A 53 0.24 5.91 -8.92
CA TYR A 53 -0.42 5.26 -7.81
C TYR A 53 -1.94 5.38 -7.94
N GLN A 54 -2.64 4.47 -7.27
CA GLN A 54 -4.07 4.48 -7.11
C GLN A 54 -4.45 5.18 -5.81
N SER A 55 -5.37 6.14 -5.90
CA SER A 55 -5.92 6.86 -4.75
C SER A 55 -7.30 6.32 -4.41
N ALA A 56 -7.58 6.08 -3.13
CA ALA A 56 -8.93 5.76 -2.68
C ALA A 56 -9.24 6.37 -1.32
N ARG A 57 -10.52 6.57 -1.04
CA ARG A 57 -11.00 7.01 0.28
C ARG A 57 -11.82 5.92 0.92
N LEU A 58 -11.56 5.66 2.20
CA LEU A 58 -12.43 4.87 3.05
C LEU A 58 -13.50 5.80 3.62
N THR A 59 -14.76 5.59 3.25
CA THR A 59 -15.86 6.50 3.62
C THR A 59 -16.99 5.79 4.34
N ARG A 60 -17.65 6.49 5.26
CA ARG A 60 -18.94 6.08 5.84
C ARG A 60 -19.96 7.17 5.56
N GLY A 61 -20.84 6.92 4.60
CA GLY A 61 -21.65 8.00 4.01
C GLY A 61 -20.75 9.07 3.41
N GLU A 62 -20.95 10.33 3.80
CA GLU A 62 -20.15 11.47 3.35
C GLU A 62 -18.86 11.68 4.16
N THR A 63 -18.68 10.94 5.26
CA THR A 63 -17.50 11.12 6.13
C THR A 63 -16.32 10.30 5.61
N VAL A 64 -15.19 10.96 5.34
CA VAL A 64 -13.91 10.30 5.04
C VAL A 64 -13.25 9.87 6.34
N LEU A 65 -12.95 8.57 6.45
CA LEU A 65 -12.33 7.96 7.62
C LEU A 65 -10.82 7.76 7.45
N ALA A 66 -10.37 7.46 6.23
CA ALA A 66 -8.96 7.35 5.88
C ALA A 66 -8.74 7.58 4.38
N GLN A 67 -7.56 8.07 4.04
CA GLN A 67 -7.02 8.08 2.70
C GLN A 67 -6.16 6.81 2.50
N LEU A 68 -6.39 6.14 1.38
CA LEU A 68 -5.64 4.97 0.94
C LEU A 68 -4.85 5.34 -0.31
N THR A 69 -3.56 5.00 -0.33
CA THR A 69 -2.70 5.21 -1.49
C THR A 69 -1.97 3.93 -1.80
N TYR A 70 -2.33 3.29 -2.91
CA TYR A 70 -1.72 2.04 -3.34
C TYR A 70 -0.81 2.29 -4.55
N ALA A 71 0.40 1.75 -4.50
CA ALA A 71 1.31 1.77 -5.63
C ALA A 71 1.82 0.36 -5.90
N GLN A 72 1.67 -0.06 -7.15
CA GLN A 72 2.37 -1.22 -7.67
C GLN A 72 3.85 -0.83 -7.83
N ALA A 73 4.77 -1.70 -7.39
CA ALA A 73 6.20 -1.48 -7.55
C ALA A 73 6.75 -0.15 -6.95
N ALA A 74 6.28 0.24 -5.75
CA ALA A 74 6.87 1.34 -5.00
C ALA A 74 8.32 1.03 -4.58
N THR A 75 9.22 2.01 -4.69
CA THR A 75 10.57 1.90 -4.14
C THR A 75 10.52 2.15 -2.64
N LEU A 76 10.88 1.14 -1.86
CA LEU A 76 11.04 1.22 -0.41
C LEU A 76 12.51 1.41 -0.06
N TYR A 77 12.79 2.36 0.82
CA TYR A 77 14.12 2.63 1.36
C TYR A 77 14.17 2.22 2.83
N ARG A 78 15.21 1.48 3.21
CA ARG A 78 15.52 1.17 4.62
C ARG A 78 16.85 1.83 4.95
N ILE A 79 16.80 2.97 5.64
CA ILE A 79 17.96 3.81 5.94
C ILE A 79 18.39 3.57 7.39
N ASN A 80 19.61 3.09 7.60
CA ASN A 80 20.15 2.87 8.94
C ASN A 80 20.89 4.13 9.42
N LEU A 81 20.22 4.87 10.31
CA LEU A 81 20.72 6.15 10.83
C LEU A 81 21.79 5.98 11.91
N GLY A 82 21.94 4.78 12.48
CA GLY A 82 22.93 4.52 13.53
C GLY A 82 22.38 3.61 14.64
N TRP A 83 23.14 3.47 15.72
CA TRP A 83 22.71 2.72 16.89
C TRP A 83 21.55 3.40 17.61
N LEU A 84 20.58 2.61 18.07
CA LEU A 84 19.39 3.13 18.76
C LEU A 84 19.76 3.87 20.06
N ARG A 85 20.75 3.37 20.81
CA ARG A 85 21.23 3.95 22.10
C ARG A 85 22.50 4.81 21.95
N ARG A 86 22.73 5.41 20.78
CA ARG A 86 23.90 6.29 20.56
C ARG A 86 23.90 7.52 21.49
N LYS A 87 25.09 7.95 21.93
CA LYS A 87 25.29 9.13 22.81
C LYS A 87 24.90 10.44 22.10
N GLN A 88 25.33 10.61 20.85
CA GLN A 88 25.03 11.78 20.01
C GLN A 88 23.92 11.42 19.02
N LYS A 89 22.69 11.89 19.26
CA LYS A 89 21.51 11.52 18.45
C LYS A 89 21.49 12.17 17.06
N ASP A 90 22.15 13.30 16.91
CA ASP A 90 22.33 14.06 15.68
C ASP A 90 23.46 13.52 14.79
N GLN A 91 24.37 12.69 15.33
CA GLN A 91 25.41 12.04 14.55
C GLN A 91 24.89 10.76 13.88
N TYR A 92 24.59 10.86 12.59
CA TYR A 92 24.11 9.72 11.80
C TYR A 92 25.23 8.92 11.11
N GLY A 93 24.97 7.63 10.92
CA GLY A 93 25.80 6.73 10.13
C GLY A 93 26.99 6.14 10.87
N PHE A 94 27.81 5.39 10.15
CA PHE A 94 28.91 4.59 10.67
C PHE A 94 30.21 4.95 9.94
N VAL A 95 31.35 4.79 10.61
CA VAL A 95 32.66 5.01 9.99
C VAL A 95 33.02 3.78 9.18
N LEU A 96 33.34 3.98 7.91
CA LEU A 96 33.74 2.96 6.94
C LEU A 96 35.14 3.30 6.41
N ASP A 97 36.03 2.32 6.42
CA ASP A 97 37.25 2.34 5.63
C ASP A 97 36.88 2.15 4.15
N ILE A 98 37.06 3.19 3.35
CA ILE A 98 36.66 3.18 1.94
C ILE A 98 37.69 2.48 1.04
N GLU A 99 38.87 2.16 1.56
CA GLU A 99 39.93 1.44 0.84
C GLU A 99 39.81 -0.07 1.08
N ARG A 100 39.58 -0.48 2.34
CA ARG A 100 39.55 -1.90 2.74
C ARG A 100 38.15 -2.47 2.94
N GLY A 101 37.12 -1.62 3.06
CA GLY A 101 35.72 -2.04 3.26
C GLY A 101 35.39 -2.48 4.68
N TYR A 102 36.25 -2.18 5.66
CA TYR A 102 36.00 -2.48 7.07
C TYR A 102 35.14 -1.40 7.73
N TRP A 103 34.15 -1.84 8.52
CA TRP A 103 33.38 -0.95 9.38
C TRP A 103 34.15 -0.72 10.67
N ALA A 104 34.26 0.53 11.10
CA ALA A 104 34.88 0.85 12.38
C ALA A 104 34.09 0.18 13.52
N ARG A 105 34.82 -0.26 14.55
CA ARG A 105 34.22 -0.85 15.74
C ARG A 105 33.32 0.17 16.44
N ASN A 106 32.24 -0.32 17.05
CA ASN A 106 31.38 0.54 17.84
C ASN A 106 32.09 0.93 19.14
N GLU A 107 32.32 2.23 19.35
CA GLU A 107 32.95 2.79 20.56
C GLU A 107 32.13 2.56 21.85
N GLN A 108 30.89 2.08 21.71
CA GLN A 108 30.04 1.71 22.86
C GLN A 108 30.22 0.27 23.32
N LEU A 109 30.92 -0.58 22.55
CA LEU A 109 31.23 -1.96 22.91
C LEU A 109 32.53 -2.00 23.72
N ASP A 110 32.58 -2.90 24.69
CA ASP A 110 33.74 -3.04 25.58
C ASP A 110 34.98 -3.48 24.77
N GLU A 111 36.10 -2.76 24.92
CA GLU A 111 37.31 -2.95 24.10
C GLU A 111 37.89 -4.38 24.21
N SER A 112 37.55 -5.08 25.29
CA SER A 112 38.13 -6.35 25.74
C SER A 112 37.75 -7.60 24.93
N GLN A 113 36.80 -7.52 24.00
CA GLN A 113 36.17 -8.73 23.44
C GLN A 113 36.56 -9.13 22.01
N ASP A 114 37.16 -8.25 21.19
CA ASP A 114 37.65 -8.61 19.85
C ASP A 114 38.76 -7.66 19.32
N PRO A 115 39.77 -8.17 18.60
CA PRO A 115 40.74 -7.31 17.91
C PRO A 115 40.03 -6.51 16.80
N ALA A 116 40.26 -5.18 16.79
CA ALA A 116 39.71 -4.31 15.76
C ALA A 116 40.20 -4.72 14.37
N ASP A 117 39.33 -4.60 13.37
CA ASP A 117 39.74 -4.80 11.97
C ASP A 117 40.87 -3.80 11.62
N PRO A 118 41.85 -4.21 10.79
CA PRO A 118 42.97 -3.36 10.43
C PRO A 118 42.49 -2.26 9.48
N MET A 119 42.08 -1.12 10.03
CA MET A 119 41.65 0.07 9.29
C MET A 119 42.86 0.78 8.64
N SER A 120 42.64 1.39 7.47
CA SER A 120 43.54 2.34 6.82
C SER A 120 43.26 3.78 7.30
N SER A 121 44.05 4.75 6.85
CA SER A 121 43.81 6.17 7.14
C SER A 121 42.65 6.77 6.33
N GLN A 122 42.16 6.07 5.30
CA GLN A 122 41.08 6.52 4.42
C GLN A 122 39.72 6.08 4.97
N VAL A 123 39.21 6.84 5.95
CA VAL A 123 37.91 6.56 6.59
C VAL A 123 36.88 7.65 6.31
N ARG A 124 35.62 7.25 6.17
CA ARG A 124 34.48 8.16 5.96
C ARG A 124 33.26 7.70 6.75
N ARG A 125 32.53 8.65 7.34
CA ARG A 125 31.21 8.36 7.92
C ARG A 125 30.15 8.32 6.83
N VAL A 126 29.41 7.23 6.76
CA VAL A 126 28.39 6.95 5.75
C VAL A 126 27.09 6.47 6.39
N ILE A 127 25.96 6.75 5.75
CA ILE A 127 24.64 6.30 6.20
C ILE A 127 24.21 5.16 5.26
N PRO A 128 24.33 3.90 5.67
CA PRO A 128 23.98 2.78 4.81
C PRO A 128 22.47 2.69 4.61
N TYR A 129 22.06 2.39 3.40
CA TYR A 129 20.67 2.08 3.08
C TYR A 129 20.57 0.94 2.07
N VAL A 130 19.43 0.25 2.08
CA VAL A 130 19.00 -0.65 1.01
C VAL A 130 17.73 -0.10 0.38
N GLU A 131 17.49 -0.45 -0.88
CA GLU A 131 16.23 -0.19 -1.55
C GLU A 131 15.69 -1.50 -2.14
N ASP A 132 14.37 -1.60 -2.16
CA ASP A 132 13.64 -2.72 -2.75
C ASP A 132 12.36 -2.22 -3.40
N THR A 133 11.81 -2.97 -4.35
CA THR A 133 10.62 -2.58 -5.11
C THR A 133 9.48 -3.51 -4.77
N ARG A 134 8.43 -2.98 -4.12
CA ARG A 134 7.31 -3.78 -3.58
C ARG A 134 5.96 -3.13 -3.86
N ASN A 135 4.91 -3.95 -3.87
CA ASN A 135 3.55 -3.43 -3.79
C ASN A 135 3.33 -2.84 -2.39
N ALA A 136 2.86 -1.60 -2.33
CA ALA A 136 2.72 -0.86 -1.09
C ALA A 136 1.36 -0.17 -0.99
N LEU A 137 0.80 -0.18 0.22
CA LEU A 137 -0.41 0.55 0.61
C LEU A 137 -0.05 1.49 1.76
N LEU A 138 -0.35 2.77 1.58
CA LEU A 138 -0.37 3.75 2.66
C LEU A 138 -1.80 3.92 3.16
N ILE A 139 -1.95 3.91 4.47
CA ILE A 139 -3.20 4.22 5.17
C ILE A 139 -2.94 5.46 6.02
N GLU A 140 -3.58 6.57 5.66
CA GLU A 140 -3.54 7.83 6.41
C GLU A 140 -4.93 8.11 6.98
N PRO A 141 -5.14 7.91 8.30
CA PRO A 141 -6.42 8.26 8.92
C PRO A 141 -6.76 9.74 8.74
N ALA A 142 -8.02 10.05 8.48
CA ALA A 142 -8.46 11.43 8.28
C ALA A 142 -8.38 12.28 9.56
N ALA A 143 -8.59 11.64 10.72
CA ALA A 143 -8.41 12.26 12.02
C ALA A 143 -7.00 11.98 12.56
N THR A 144 -6.39 12.97 13.21
CA THR A 144 -5.18 12.75 13.99
C THR A 144 -5.48 11.80 15.13
N MET A 145 -4.70 10.72 15.23
CA MET A 145 -4.81 9.72 16.29
C MET A 145 -3.56 9.73 17.16
N ASP A 146 -3.72 9.37 18.43
CA ASP A 146 -2.59 9.19 19.33
C ASP A 146 -1.71 8.01 18.89
N ASN A 147 -0.45 8.02 19.32
CA ASN A 147 0.55 7.08 18.81
C ASN A 147 0.26 5.63 19.23
N ASP A 148 -0.33 5.41 20.39
CA ASP A 148 -0.79 4.12 20.90
C ASP A 148 -1.99 3.58 20.10
N VAL A 149 -2.97 4.43 19.78
CA VAL A 149 -4.09 4.11 18.87
C VAL A 149 -3.54 3.65 17.52
N MET A 150 -2.61 4.40 16.93
CA MET A 150 -1.99 4.04 15.64
C MET A 150 -1.16 2.75 15.71
N ALA A 151 -0.46 2.49 16.81
CA ALA A 151 0.30 1.26 17.01
C ALA A 151 -0.62 0.04 17.10
N ALA A 152 -1.70 0.14 17.90
CA ALA A 152 -2.71 -0.90 18.02
C ALA A 152 -3.43 -1.14 16.68
N LEU A 153 -3.79 -0.06 15.96
CA LEU A 153 -4.45 -0.15 14.65
C LEU A 153 -3.56 -0.83 13.62
N GLN A 154 -2.27 -0.49 13.57
CA GLN A 154 -1.30 -1.16 12.69
C GLN A 154 -1.22 -2.66 12.97
N ALA A 155 -1.09 -3.04 14.25
CA ALA A 155 -1.00 -4.45 14.65
C ALA A 155 -2.28 -5.22 14.29
N ALA A 156 -3.45 -4.65 14.60
CA ALA A 156 -4.75 -5.26 14.33
C ALA A 156 -5.00 -5.45 12.82
N LEU A 157 -4.76 -4.40 12.02
CA LEU A 157 -4.94 -4.48 10.57
C LEU A 157 -3.97 -5.46 9.93
N LYS A 158 -2.68 -5.48 10.34
CA LYS A 158 -1.70 -6.48 9.84
C LYS A 158 -2.22 -7.89 10.05
N ARG A 159 -2.59 -8.21 11.30
CA ARG A 159 -3.10 -9.55 11.68
C ARG A 159 -4.39 -9.92 10.96
N ALA A 160 -5.29 -8.97 10.78
CA ALA A 160 -6.54 -9.20 10.07
C ALA A 160 -6.35 -9.48 8.58
N ILE A 161 -5.45 -8.73 7.91
CA ILE A 161 -5.09 -8.97 6.51
C ILE A 161 -4.48 -10.36 6.37
N GLU A 162 -3.52 -10.71 7.23
CA GLU A 162 -2.89 -12.03 7.19
C GLU A 162 -3.89 -13.16 7.41
N THR A 163 -4.85 -12.98 8.31
CA THR A 163 -5.86 -14.00 8.60
C THR A 163 -6.84 -14.19 7.44
N ILE A 164 -7.41 -13.11 6.89
CA ILE A 164 -8.38 -13.20 5.79
C ILE A 164 -7.74 -13.78 4.52
N TYR A 165 -6.54 -13.32 4.20
CA TYR A 165 -5.86 -13.68 2.96
C TYR A 165 -4.88 -14.84 3.12
N GLN A 166 -4.85 -15.46 4.31
CA GLN A 166 -4.02 -16.62 4.65
C GLN A 166 -2.53 -16.41 4.36
N LEU A 167 -2.02 -15.24 4.74
CA LEU A 167 -0.61 -14.88 4.58
C LEU A 167 0.19 -15.30 5.81
N GLU A 168 1.44 -15.70 5.58
CA GLU A 168 2.44 -15.87 6.64
C GLU A 168 2.95 -14.50 7.14
N ASP A 169 3.45 -14.44 8.39
CA ASP A 169 3.86 -13.19 9.04
C ASP A 169 4.97 -12.41 8.29
N ASN A 170 5.77 -13.13 7.49
CA ASN A 170 6.85 -12.61 6.66
C ASN A 170 6.41 -12.21 5.24
N GLU A 171 5.17 -12.50 4.83
CA GLU A 171 4.64 -12.13 3.51
C GLU A 171 4.05 -10.71 3.50
N LEU A 172 3.63 -10.21 4.67
CA LEU A 172 3.12 -8.84 4.83
C LEU A 172 3.90 -8.11 5.93
N ALA A 173 4.49 -6.97 5.57
CA ALA A 173 5.14 -6.08 6.51
C ALA A 173 4.30 -4.83 6.77
N ALA A 174 4.40 -4.28 7.98
CA ALA A 174 3.77 -3.03 8.37
C ALA A 174 4.78 -2.13 9.09
N GLU A 175 4.93 -0.89 8.64
CA GLU A 175 5.90 0.08 9.15
C GLU A 175 5.20 1.41 9.45
N PRO A 176 5.50 2.04 10.59
CA PRO A 176 5.00 3.37 10.90
C PRO A 176 5.77 4.45 10.14
N LEU A 177 5.06 5.42 9.58
CA LEU A 177 5.67 6.60 8.96
C LEU A 177 5.27 7.90 9.68
N PRO A 178 6.21 8.85 9.88
CA PRO A 178 7.65 8.73 9.57
C PRO A 178 8.44 7.76 10.48
N ASP A 179 7.96 7.48 11.70
CA ASP A 179 8.60 6.56 12.65
C ASP A 179 7.62 6.09 13.75
N SER A 180 8.06 5.16 14.61
CA SER A 180 7.24 4.54 15.65
C SER A 180 6.84 5.47 16.80
N SER A 181 7.46 6.65 16.91
CA SER A 181 7.15 7.66 17.93
C SER A 181 6.20 8.75 17.44
N ASN A 182 6.04 8.87 16.12
CA ASN A 182 5.15 9.83 15.47
C ASN A 182 4.46 9.17 14.28
N ARG A 183 3.49 8.30 14.58
CA ARG A 183 2.72 7.56 13.56
C ARG A 183 1.67 8.45 12.93
N ARG A 184 1.90 8.85 11.67
CA ARG A 184 0.93 9.59 10.87
C ARG A 184 0.31 8.74 9.77
N ILE A 185 1.12 7.85 9.19
CA ILE A 185 0.72 6.98 8.08
C ILE A 185 1.19 5.56 8.43
N LEU A 186 0.35 4.57 8.15
CA LEU A 186 0.71 3.16 8.24
C LEU A 186 1.08 2.66 6.84
N LEU A 187 2.33 2.24 6.66
CA LEU A 187 2.81 1.64 5.42
C LEU A 187 2.69 0.12 5.53
N PHE A 188 1.91 -0.48 4.65
CA PHE A 188 1.87 -1.92 4.42
C PHE A 188 2.57 -2.24 3.12
N TYR A 189 3.37 -3.30 3.07
CA TYR A 189 3.95 -3.78 1.83
C TYR A 189 4.07 -5.30 1.79
N GLU A 190 3.90 -5.85 0.60
CA GLU A 190 4.03 -7.29 0.34
C GLU A 190 5.52 -7.66 0.34
N ALA A 191 5.96 -8.37 1.37
CA ALA A 191 7.36 -8.70 1.62
C ALA A 191 7.81 -9.98 0.88
N ALA A 192 6.87 -10.79 0.40
CA ALA A 192 7.15 -11.93 -0.48
C ALA A 192 7.52 -11.47 -1.91
N GLU A 193 8.43 -12.20 -2.56
CA GLU A 193 8.76 -11.97 -3.97
C GLU A 193 7.56 -12.30 -4.86
N GLY A 194 7.27 -11.45 -5.84
CA GLY A 194 6.09 -11.58 -6.73
C GLY A 194 4.81 -10.93 -6.20
N GLY A 195 4.69 -10.70 -4.89
CA GLY A 195 3.54 -10.05 -4.26
C GLY A 195 2.27 -10.92 -4.24
N ALA A 196 1.50 -10.83 -3.15
CA ALA A 196 0.25 -11.58 -3.00
C ALA A 196 -0.94 -10.89 -3.72
N GLY A 197 -0.78 -9.64 -4.16
CA GLY A 197 -1.86 -8.84 -4.75
C GLY A 197 -2.97 -8.46 -3.77
N VAL A 198 -2.77 -8.69 -2.47
CA VAL A 198 -3.75 -8.49 -1.41
C VAL A 198 -3.97 -7.00 -1.17
N LEU A 199 -2.91 -6.19 -1.17
CA LEU A 199 -3.02 -4.76 -0.91
C LEU A 199 -3.82 -4.02 -1.99
N ARG A 200 -3.70 -4.48 -3.24
CA ARG A 200 -4.49 -3.98 -4.36
C ARG A 200 -5.99 -4.20 -4.14
N ARG A 201 -6.37 -5.40 -3.68
CA ARG A 201 -7.76 -5.75 -3.42
C ARG A 201 -8.39 -4.86 -2.37
N LEU A 202 -7.65 -4.47 -1.33
CA LEU A 202 -8.13 -3.54 -0.29
C LEU A 202 -8.50 -2.15 -0.83
N VAL A 203 -7.97 -1.76 -1.98
CA VAL A 203 -8.24 -0.46 -2.63
C VAL A 203 -9.28 -0.60 -3.74
N GLU A 204 -9.30 -1.72 -4.45
CA GLU A 204 -10.20 -1.92 -5.60
C GLU A 204 -11.57 -2.52 -5.25
N GLU A 205 -11.64 -3.34 -4.20
CA GLU A 205 -12.88 -4.00 -3.79
C GLU A 205 -13.57 -3.16 -2.71
N PRO A 206 -14.78 -2.63 -2.98
CA PRO A 206 -15.43 -1.64 -2.11
C PRO A 206 -15.58 -2.08 -0.65
N HIS A 207 -15.79 -3.38 -0.41
CA HIS A 207 -16.07 -3.95 0.92
C HIS A 207 -14.89 -4.73 1.50
N ALA A 208 -13.76 -4.84 0.79
CA ALA A 208 -12.62 -5.64 1.26
C ALA A 208 -11.96 -5.06 2.52
N PHE A 209 -11.79 -3.73 2.57
CA PHE A 209 -11.26 -3.07 3.75
C PHE A 209 -12.20 -3.21 4.97
N ALA A 210 -13.52 -3.13 4.75
CA ALA A 210 -14.51 -3.35 5.78
C ALA A 210 -14.46 -4.79 6.33
N ALA A 211 -14.29 -5.79 5.46
CA ALA A 211 -14.07 -7.18 5.88
C ALA A 211 -12.81 -7.32 6.75
N VAL A 212 -11.71 -6.66 6.39
CA VAL A 212 -10.49 -6.61 7.23
C VAL A 212 -10.76 -5.97 8.58
N ALA A 213 -11.48 -4.86 8.64
CA ALA A 213 -11.81 -4.21 9.91
C ALA A 213 -12.69 -5.10 10.81
N ARG A 214 -13.65 -5.84 10.22
CA ARG A 214 -14.46 -6.85 10.94
C ARG A 214 -13.59 -7.97 11.49
N GLN A 215 -12.67 -8.51 10.69
CA GLN A 215 -11.74 -9.52 11.17
C GLN A 215 -10.82 -8.98 12.28
N ALA A 216 -10.40 -7.72 12.18
CA ALA A 216 -9.60 -7.07 13.21
C ALA A 216 -10.37 -6.94 14.54
N LEU A 217 -11.68 -6.67 14.49
CA LEU A 217 -12.55 -6.68 15.69
C LEU A 217 -12.57 -8.07 16.33
N GLU A 218 -12.77 -9.13 15.54
CA GLU A 218 -12.78 -10.52 16.04
C GLU A 218 -11.44 -10.91 16.66
N ILE A 219 -10.32 -10.58 16.00
CA ILE A 219 -8.95 -10.79 16.52
C ILE A 219 -8.76 -10.03 17.83
N CYS A 220 -9.30 -8.82 17.94
CA CYS A 220 -9.29 -8.01 19.16
C CYS A 220 -10.34 -8.44 20.19
N HIS A 221 -10.98 -9.60 20.01
CA HIS A 221 -12.00 -10.18 20.89
C HIS A 221 -13.24 -9.27 21.06
N PHE A 222 -13.60 -8.55 20.02
CA PHE A 222 -14.87 -7.84 19.93
C PHE A 222 -15.80 -8.58 18.98
N ASP A 223 -17.08 -8.55 19.30
CA ASP A 223 -18.13 -8.91 18.35
C ASP A 223 -18.15 -7.88 17.20
N PRO A 224 -18.02 -8.29 15.93
CA PRO A 224 -17.86 -7.35 14.81
C PRO A 224 -19.13 -6.57 14.46
N ASP A 225 -20.31 -6.99 14.93
CA ASP A 225 -21.59 -6.35 14.63
C ASP A 225 -21.98 -5.34 15.71
N THR A 226 -21.72 -5.66 16.97
CA THR A 226 -22.13 -4.87 18.14
C THR A 226 -20.96 -4.14 18.80
N GLY A 227 -19.73 -4.60 18.54
CA GLY A 227 -18.54 -4.23 19.27
C GLY A 227 -18.52 -4.75 20.72
N ALA A 228 -19.40 -5.67 21.11
CA ALA A 228 -19.39 -6.19 22.47
C ALA A 228 -18.03 -6.83 22.79
N ASP A 229 -17.49 -6.53 23.97
CA ASP A 229 -16.22 -7.11 24.39
C ASP A 229 -16.40 -8.55 24.86
N LEU A 230 -15.86 -9.50 24.08
CA LEU A 230 -15.85 -10.93 24.38
C LEU A 230 -14.69 -11.31 25.31
N ARG A 231 -13.79 -10.37 25.58
CA ARG A 231 -12.68 -10.41 26.55
C ARG A 231 -11.56 -11.40 26.25
N ARG A 232 -11.76 -12.41 25.40
CA ARG A 232 -10.77 -13.45 25.14
C ARG A 232 -10.94 -14.12 23.78
N ALA A 233 -9.88 -14.76 23.30
CA ALA A 233 -9.94 -15.62 22.12
C ALA A 233 -10.79 -16.88 22.40
N PRO A 234 -11.41 -17.50 21.38
CA PRO A 234 -12.31 -18.66 21.55
C PRO A 234 -11.72 -19.87 22.28
N ARG A 235 -10.40 -20.06 22.21
CA ARG A 235 -9.68 -21.17 22.83
C ARG A 235 -8.86 -20.75 24.07
N SER A 236 -8.91 -19.48 24.47
CA SER A 236 -8.18 -18.99 25.63
C SER A 236 -8.97 -19.20 26.91
N THR A 237 -8.26 -19.54 27.99
CA THR A 237 -8.82 -19.63 29.35
C THR A 237 -8.69 -18.33 30.12
N GLU A 238 -7.85 -17.42 29.66
CA GLU A 238 -7.53 -16.14 30.30
C GLU A 238 -8.18 -14.97 29.55
N ASP A 239 -8.59 -13.94 30.30
CA ASP A 239 -9.06 -12.68 29.72
C ASP A 239 -7.87 -11.86 29.20
N CYS A 240 -8.04 -11.28 28.03
CA CYS A 240 -7.16 -10.29 27.44
C CYS A 240 -7.54 -8.90 27.97
N GLU A 241 -6.70 -8.36 28.87
CA GLU A 241 -6.92 -7.03 29.45
C GLU A 241 -6.64 -5.92 28.43
N ALA A 242 -5.38 -5.73 28.01
CA ALA A 242 -5.00 -4.72 27.01
C ALA A 242 -4.64 -5.36 25.66
N ALA A 243 -3.73 -6.34 25.68
CA ALA A 243 -3.31 -7.07 24.49
C ALA A 243 -2.76 -8.46 24.88
N CYS A 244 -2.88 -9.42 23.97
CA CYS A 244 -2.34 -10.77 24.09
C CYS A 244 -1.79 -11.28 22.75
N TYR A 245 -1.13 -12.43 22.74
CA TYR A 245 -0.58 -13.05 21.53
C TYR A 245 -1.65 -13.58 20.57
N ASP A 246 -2.89 -13.78 21.04
CA ASP A 246 -4.02 -14.11 20.17
C ASP A 246 -4.66 -12.86 19.51
N CYS A 247 -4.21 -11.64 19.86
CA CYS A 247 -4.70 -10.39 19.27
C CYS A 247 -3.58 -9.52 18.67
N LEU A 248 -2.99 -8.61 19.46
CA LEU A 248 -2.07 -7.56 18.99
C LEU A 248 -0.60 -7.89 19.18
N LEU A 249 -0.25 -8.77 20.14
CA LEU A 249 1.15 -9.04 20.46
C LEU A 249 1.76 -10.01 19.44
N SER A 250 2.95 -9.68 18.97
CA SER A 250 3.78 -10.55 18.14
C SER A 250 5.23 -10.53 18.62
N TYR A 251 6.05 -11.45 18.12
CA TYR A 251 7.49 -11.41 18.36
C TYR A 251 8.16 -10.22 17.64
N SER A 252 7.61 -9.79 16.50
CA SER A 252 8.15 -8.68 15.71
C SER A 252 7.89 -7.30 16.32
N ASN A 253 6.84 -7.14 17.15
CA ASN A 253 6.47 -5.86 17.78
C ASN A 253 6.77 -5.79 19.29
N GLN A 254 7.65 -6.64 19.83
CA GLN A 254 7.99 -6.69 21.27
C GLN A 254 8.30 -5.33 21.91
N ARG A 255 8.94 -4.42 21.17
CA ARG A 255 9.29 -3.08 21.67
C ARG A 255 8.07 -2.19 21.92
N GLU A 256 6.92 -2.57 21.38
CA GLU A 256 5.68 -1.81 21.38
C GLU A 256 4.63 -2.42 22.30
N HIS A 257 4.88 -3.60 22.88
CA HIS A 257 3.93 -4.30 23.76
C HIS A 257 3.35 -3.41 24.87
N ALA A 258 4.15 -2.49 25.41
CA ALA A 258 3.73 -1.58 26.48
C ALA A 258 2.69 -0.52 26.06
N ILE A 259 2.51 -0.28 24.75
CA ILE A 259 1.58 0.72 24.21
C ILE A 259 0.43 0.10 23.41
N LEU A 260 0.39 -1.23 23.28
CA LEU A 260 -0.67 -1.93 22.54
C LEU A 260 -1.87 -2.17 23.46
N ASP A 261 -3.01 -1.62 23.06
CA ASP A 261 -4.29 -1.82 23.75
C ASP A 261 -5.42 -1.92 22.73
N ARG A 262 -6.12 -3.06 22.75
CA ARG A 262 -7.22 -3.37 21.83
C ARG A 262 -8.43 -2.47 22.03
N HIS A 263 -8.63 -1.94 23.23
CA HIS A 263 -9.79 -1.09 23.53
C HIS A 263 -9.70 0.27 22.84
N LEU A 264 -8.49 0.78 22.62
CA LEU A 264 -8.25 2.08 21.99
C LEU A 264 -8.78 2.16 20.55
N ILE A 265 -8.80 1.03 19.85
CA ILE A 265 -9.14 0.98 18.42
C ILE A 265 -10.54 0.43 18.14
N ARG A 266 -11.29 0.03 19.18
CA ARG A 266 -12.62 -0.59 19.03
C ARG A 266 -13.55 0.26 18.16
N GLN A 267 -13.69 1.55 18.49
CA GLN A 267 -14.60 2.41 17.75
C GLN A 267 -14.11 2.67 16.32
N THR A 268 -12.80 2.88 16.13
CA THR A 268 -12.19 3.05 14.81
C THR A 268 -12.44 1.84 13.92
N LEU A 269 -12.27 0.63 14.46
CA LEU A 269 -12.52 -0.60 13.70
C LEU A 269 -14.00 -0.80 13.39
N LEU A 270 -14.93 -0.45 14.29
CA LEU A 270 -16.37 -0.45 13.99
C LEU A 270 -16.71 0.55 12.87
N ASP A 271 -16.13 1.74 12.92
CA ASP A 271 -16.32 2.75 11.87
C ASP A 271 -15.80 2.21 10.53
N TYR A 272 -14.60 1.63 10.50
CA TYR A 272 -13.99 1.03 9.31
C TYR A 272 -14.76 -0.21 8.80
N ALA A 273 -15.33 -1.01 9.69
CA ALA A 273 -16.17 -2.17 9.36
C ALA A 273 -17.50 -1.81 8.69
N SER A 274 -17.94 -0.55 8.84
CA SER A 274 -19.14 0.01 8.21
C SER A 274 -18.85 0.90 7.00
N ALA A 275 -17.59 0.95 6.57
CA ALA A 275 -17.12 1.85 5.53
C ALA A 275 -17.08 1.17 4.16
N VAL A 276 -16.99 1.99 3.11
CA VAL A 276 -16.84 1.57 1.72
C VAL A 276 -15.61 2.25 1.13
N VAL A 277 -14.89 1.54 0.28
CA VAL A 277 -13.75 2.09 -0.45
C VAL A 277 -14.22 2.73 -1.75
N ALA A 278 -14.02 4.04 -1.87
CA ALA A 278 -14.24 4.80 -3.09
C ALA A 278 -12.91 4.96 -3.84
N ALA A 279 -12.65 4.06 -4.79
CA ALA A 279 -11.40 4.04 -5.55
C ALA A 279 -11.44 4.97 -6.77
N SER A 280 -10.31 5.64 -7.02
CA SER A 280 -9.96 6.30 -8.27
C SER A 280 -8.85 5.49 -8.95
N PRO A 281 -8.88 5.26 -10.27
CA PRO A 281 -7.80 4.56 -10.96
C PRO A 281 -6.53 5.43 -11.11
N THR A 282 -6.60 6.72 -10.77
CA THR A 282 -5.48 7.66 -10.86
C THR A 282 -5.06 8.17 -9.49
N SER A 283 -4.04 9.02 -9.47
CA SER A 283 -3.60 9.74 -8.28
C SER A 283 -4.61 10.79 -7.79
N ALA A 284 -5.50 11.25 -8.68
CA ALA A 284 -6.59 12.15 -8.34
C ALA A 284 -7.68 11.42 -7.56
N THR A 285 -8.48 12.17 -6.80
CA THR A 285 -9.64 11.60 -6.11
C THR A 285 -10.67 11.12 -7.10
N ARG A 286 -11.58 10.22 -6.66
CA ARG A 286 -12.60 9.67 -7.56
C ARG A 286 -13.45 10.79 -8.16
N GLU A 287 -13.81 11.79 -7.36
CA GLU A 287 -14.62 12.94 -7.80
C GLU A 287 -13.89 13.77 -8.86
N GLU A 288 -12.64 14.15 -8.60
CA GLU A 288 -11.81 14.90 -9.56
C GLU A 288 -11.58 14.13 -10.86
N HIS A 289 -11.43 12.80 -10.76
CA HIS A 289 -11.24 11.93 -11.93
C HIS A 289 -12.52 11.82 -12.77
N VAL A 290 -13.69 11.69 -12.13
CA VAL A 290 -14.98 11.72 -12.82
C VAL A 290 -15.16 13.05 -13.55
N GLU A 291 -14.89 14.20 -12.90
CA GLU A 291 -14.96 15.51 -13.55
C GLU A 291 -14.00 15.64 -14.75
N ARG A 292 -12.82 15.03 -14.68
CA ARG A 292 -11.88 14.97 -15.81
C ARG A 292 -12.47 14.16 -16.97
N LEU A 293 -12.98 12.95 -16.72
CA LEU A 293 -13.59 12.10 -17.74
C LEU A 293 -14.83 12.78 -18.35
N TYR A 294 -15.65 13.44 -17.54
CA TYR A 294 -16.85 14.16 -17.97
C TYR A 294 -16.54 15.30 -18.95
N ARG A 295 -15.42 16.00 -18.74
CA ARG A 295 -14.91 17.05 -19.65
C ARG A 295 -14.38 16.48 -20.96
N LEU A 296 -13.89 15.25 -20.96
CA LEU A 296 -13.35 14.58 -22.15
C LEU A 296 -14.43 13.85 -22.96
N ALA A 297 -15.52 13.43 -22.34
CA ALA A 297 -16.65 12.77 -23.00
C ALA A 297 -17.20 13.63 -24.16
N GLY A 298 -17.34 13.00 -25.33
CA GLY A 298 -17.72 13.62 -26.59
C GLY A 298 -19.23 13.76 -26.80
N SER A 299 -20.05 13.08 -26.00
CA SER A 299 -21.50 13.08 -26.12
C SER A 299 -22.22 13.01 -24.76
N GLU A 300 -23.51 13.37 -24.74
CA GLU A 300 -24.35 13.21 -23.54
C GLU A 300 -24.56 11.73 -23.17
N LEU A 301 -24.60 10.83 -24.15
CA LEU A 301 -24.74 9.39 -23.87
C LEU A 301 -23.51 8.82 -23.16
N GLU A 302 -22.30 9.25 -23.55
CA GLU A 302 -21.07 8.91 -22.83
C GLU A 302 -21.08 9.42 -21.38
N ARG A 303 -21.64 10.62 -21.15
CA ARG A 303 -21.80 11.19 -19.81
C ARG A 303 -22.83 10.42 -18.98
N GLU A 304 -23.96 10.07 -19.56
CA GLU A 304 -24.98 9.22 -18.93
C GLU A 304 -24.40 7.86 -18.53
N TRP A 305 -23.57 7.25 -19.38
CA TRP A 305 -22.88 6.00 -19.06
C TRP A 305 -21.88 6.18 -17.91
N LEU A 306 -21.10 7.27 -17.90
CA LEU A 306 -20.19 7.58 -16.78
C LEU A 306 -20.94 7.75 -15.46
N ASP A 307 -22.04 8.52 -15.45
CA ASP A 307 -22.88 8.70 -14.27
C ASP A 307 -23.49 7.37 -13.82
N TYR A 308 -23.90 6.54 -14.77
CA TYR A 308 -24.46 5.22 -14.51
C TYR A 308 -23.49 4.31 -13.78
N ILE A 309 -22.24 4.21 -14.25
CA ILE A 309 -21.23 3.36 -13.60
C ILE A 309 -20.74 3.97 -12.28
N ASN A 310 -20.62 5.30 -12.22
CA ASN A 310 -20.11 5.99 -11.04
C ASN A 310 -21.08 5.89 -9.86
N SER A 311 -22.36 6.17 -10.09
CA SER A 311 -23.43 6.10 -9.07
C SER A 311 -23.65 4.70 -8.49
N ARG A 312 -23.22 3.66 -9.21
CA ARG A 312 -23.30 2.25 -8.80
C ARG A 312 -21.97 1.69 -8.26
N GLY A 313 -20.94 2.53 -8.14
CA GLY A 313 -19.66 2.16 -7.54
C GLY A 313 -18.78 1.23 -8.38
N TYR A 314 -19.07 1.07 -9.67
CA TYR A 314 -18.19 0.31 -10.57
C TYR A 314 -16.84 1.02 -10.75
N ARG A 315 -15.83 0.26 -11.20
CA ARG A 315 -14.52 0.79 -11.56
C ARG A 315 -14.66 1.82 -12.68
N LEU A 316 -13.95 2.92 -12.55
CA LEU A 316 -13.95 3.98 -13.57
C LEU A 316 -12.88 3.67 -14.63
N PRO A 317 -13.09 4.13 -15.88
CA PRO A 317 -12.05 4.09 -16.90
C PRO A 317 -10.80 4.88 -16.49
N ASP A 318 -9.65 4.48 -16.99
CA ASP A 318 -8.39 5.21 -16.80
C ASP A 318 -8.37 6.52 -17.60
N ASP A 319 -8.88 6.50 -18.83
CA ASP A 319 -8.89 7.65 -19.75
C ASP A 319 -10.12 7.64 -20.67
N ALA A 320 -10.36 8.77 -21.35
CA ALA A 320 -11.40 8.95 -22.35
C ALA A 320 -10.83 9.51 -23.66
N GLN A 321 -11.47 9.16 -24.80
CA GLN A 321 -11.21 9.73 -26.13
C GLN A 321 -9.73 9.63 -26.61
N VAL A 322 -9.02 8.58 -26.19
CA VAL A 322 -7.61 8.32 -26.55
C VAL A 322 -7.50 7.90 -28.02
N LEU A 323 -6.62 8.54 -28.79
CA LEU A 323 -6.35 8.15 -30.18
C LEU A 323 -5.40 6.95 -30.23
N PHE A 324 -5.88 5.85 -30.79
CA PHE A 324 -5.05 4.74 -31.24
C PHE A 324 -4.73 4.97 -32.72
N GLU A 325 -3.62 5.66 -33.00
CA GLU A 325 -3.23 6.09 -34.35
C GLU A 325 -3.20 4.92 -35.33
N ASP A 326 -2.61 3.80 -34.93
CA ASP A 326 -2.48 2.64 -35.80
C ASP A 326 -3.80 2.00 -36.21
N CYS A 327 -4.80 2.02 -35.33
CA CYS A 327 -6.15 1.50 -35.62
C CYS A 327 -7.11 2.60 -36.09
N ASN A 328 -6.60 3.83 -36.22
CA ASN A 328 -7.35 5.02 -36.58
C ASN A 328 -8.72 5.10 -35.86
N THR A 329 -8.70 4.85 -34.55
CA THR A 329 -9.90 4.82 -33.72
C THR A 329 -9.69 5.58 -32.41
N ARG A 330 -10.79 6.14 -31.90
CA ARG A 330 -10.87 6.79 -30.60
C ARG A 330 -11.99 6.11 -29.82
N PRO A 331 -11.67 5.16 -28.95
CA PRO A 331 -12.65 4.64 -28.00
C PRO A 331 -13.09 5.74 -27.06
N ASP A 332 -14.35 5.66 -26.62
CA ASP A 332 -14.90 6.63 -25.70
C ASP A 332 -14.22 6.55 -24.34
N PHE A 333 -13.96 5.32 -23.88
CA PHE A 333 -13.25 5.06 -22.63
C PHE A 333 -12.22 3.94 -22.76
N VAL A 334 -11.18 4.00 -21.92
CA VAL A 334 -10.08 3.02 -21.91
C VAL A 334 -9.83 2.53 -20.49
N TYR A 335 -9.76 1.20 -20.33
CA TYR A 335 -9.26 0.52 -19.14
C TYR A 335 -7.89 -0.09 -19.48
N ARG A 336 -6.82 0.63 -19.14
CA ARG A 336 -5.43 0.29 -19.49
C ARG A 336 -4.99 -1.01 -18.85
N GLN A 337 -5.28 -1.20 -17.56
CA GLN A 337 -4.84 -2.40 -16.83
C GLN A 337 -5.55 -3.67 -17.32
N ALA A 338 -6.81 -3.54 -17.71
CA ALA A 338 -7.59 -4.66 -18.24
C ALA A 338 -7.43 -4.84 -19.76
N TYR A 339 -6.57 -4.04 -20.41
CA TYR A 339 -6.45 -3.96 -21.86
C TYR A 339 -7.82 -3.96 -22.54
N THR A 340 -8.71 -3.07 -22.09
CA THR A 340 -10.08 -3.01 -22.60
C THR A 340 -10.40 -1.60 -23.09
N VAL A 341 -11.10 -1.51 -24.22
CA VAL A 341 -11.64 -0.27 -24.74
C VAL A 341 -13.15 -0.34 -24.83
N VAL A 342 -13.81 0.76 -24.51
CA VAL A 342 -15.26 0.87 -24.46
C VAL A 342 -15.73 1.89 -25.48
N TYR A 343 -16.76 1.52 -26.25
CA TYR A 343 -17.49 2.42 -27.13
C TYR A 343 -18.95 2.52 -26.67
N ILE A 344 -19.50 3.72 -26.66
CA ILE A 344 -20.86 4.04 -26.28
C ILE A 344 -21.64 4.43 -27.55
N ASP A 345 -22.37 3.45 -28.09
CA ASP A 345 -23.01 3.58 -29.40
C ASP A 345 -24.41 4.21 -29.28
N GLY A 346 -24.54 5.45 -29.77
CA GLY A 346 -25.82 6.15 -29.89
C GLY A 346 -26.63 5.76 -31.14
N SER A 347 -27.82 6.36 -31.32
CA SER A 347 -28.76 6.05 -32.42
C SER A 347 -28.21 6.29 -33.83
N HIS A 348 -27.07 6.98 -33.98
CA HIS A 348 -26.41 7.22 -35.26
C HIS A 348 -25.60 6.02 -35.78
N HIS A 349 -25.50 4.91 -35.04
CA HIS A 349 -24.79 3.69 -35.44
C HIS A 349 -25.63 2.71 -36.28
N ASP A 350 -26.91 3.01 -36.54
CA ASP A 350 -27.82 2.15 -37.29
C ASP A 350 -27.56 2.09 -38.83
N TYR A 351 -26.53 2.78 -39.35
CA TYR A 351 -26.25 2.85 -40.79
C TYR A 351 -25.26 1.76 -41.27
N PRO A 352 -25.58 0.99 -42.34
CA PRO A 352 -24.79 -0.17 -42.80
C PRO A 352 -23.32 0.15 -43.13
N HIS A 353 -23.04 1.33 -43.68
CA HIS A 353 -21.69 1.72 -44.12
C HIS A 353 -20.72 1.99 -42.95
N ARG A 354 -21.23 2.08 -41.70
CA ARG A 354 -20.40 2.17 -40.49
C ARG A 354 -19.98 0.79 -39.96
N GLN A 355 -20.73 -0.27 -40.23
CA GLN A 355 -20.46 -1.60 -39.68
C GLN A 355 -19.14 -2.21 -40.19
N GLU A 356 -18.80 -2.03 -41.47
CA GLU A 356 -17.54 -2.56 -42.03
C GLU A 356 -16.31 -1.87 -41.44
N ARG A 357 -16.38 -0.54 -41.26
CA ARG A 357 -15.29 0.23 -40.65
C ARG A 357 -15.13 -0.10 -39.17
N ASP A 358 -16.26 -0.17 -38.45
CA ASP A 358 -16.28 -0.52 -37.03
C ASP A 358 -15.70 -1.92 -36.81
N ARG A 359 -16.02 -2.89 -37.68
CA ARG A 359 -15.43 -4.23 -37.64
C ARG A 359 -13.92 -4.21 -37.86
N ALA A 360 -13.43 -3.48 -38.85
CA ALA A 360 -11.99 -3.35 -39.09
C ALA A 360 -11.24 -2.70 -37.90
N GLN A 361 -11.89 -1.74 -37.22
CA GLN A 361 -11.35 -1.13 -36.01
C GLN A 361 -11.34 -2.10 -34.83
N VAL A 362 -12.40 -2.92 -34.67
CA VAL A 362 -12.45 -3.97 -33.64
C VAL A 362 -11.33 -5.00 -33.87
N ASP A 363 -11.26 -5.57 -35.08
CA ASP A 363 -10.24 -6.57 -35.43
C ASP A 363 -8.83 -6.02 -35.16
N CYS A 364 -8.57 -4.76 -35.53
CA CYS A 364 -7.27 -4.10 -35.28
C CYS A 364 -6.94 -3.92 -33.79
N MET A 365 -7.94 -3.63 -32.95
CA MET A 365 -7.76 -3.47 -31.51
C MET A 365 -7.55 -4.82 -30.83
N GLU A 366 -8.30 -5.85 -31.24
CA GLU A 366 -8.14 -7.22 -30.76
C GLU A 366 -6.77 -7.81 -31.15
N ASP A 367 -6.28 -7.53 -32.36
CA ASP A 367 -4.93 -7.89 -32.81
C ASP A 367 -3.82 -7.25 -31.95
N ARG A 368 -4.13 -6.11 -31.29
CA ARG A 368 -3.24 -5.44 -30.31
C ARG A 368 -3.42 -5.94 -28.88
N GLY A 369 -4.26 -6.95 -28.68
CA GLY A 369 -4.56 -7.53 -27.38
C GLY A 369 -5.58 -6.75 -26.56
N TYR A 370 -6.30 -5.79 -27.17
CA TYR A 370 -7.39 -5.10 -26.48
C TYR A 370 -8.71 -5.85 -26.64
N THR A 371 -9.43 -6.03 -25.53
CA THR A 371 -10.83 -6.43 -25.57
C THR A 371 -11.70 -5.22 -25.90
N VAL A 372 -12.62 -5.36 -26.86
CA VAL A 372 -13.55 -4.28 -27.23
C VAL A 372 -14.93 -4.57 -26.65
N ILE A 373 -15.46 -3.64 -25.86
CA ILE A 373 -16.82 -3.71 -25.31
C ILE A 373 -17.62 -2.53 -25.85
N ARG A 374 -18.86 -2.81 -26.25
CA ARG A 374 -19.79 -1.78 -26.76
C ARG A 374 -21.02 -1.71 -25.87
N PHE A 375 -21.47 -0.50 -25.57
CA PHE A 375 -22.73 -0.23 -24.89
C PHE A 375 -23.64 0.57 -25.82
N GLY A 376 -24.65 -0.08 -26.38
CA GLY A 376 -25.69 0.59 -27.15
C GLY A 376 -26.68 1.33 -26.25
N TYR A 377 -27.25 2.42 -26.74
CA TYR A 377 -28.30 3.19 -26.02
C TYR A 377 -29.60 2.42 -25.72
N ARG A 378 -29.78 1.23 -26.32
CA ARG A 378 -30.92 0.32 -26.07
C ARG A 378 -30.53 -0.94 -25.32
N ASP A 379 -29.24 -1.13 -25.05
CA ASP A 379 -28.75 -2.33 -24.41
C ASP A 379 -29.05 -2.30 -22.91
N ASP A 380 -29.13 -3.48 -22.31
CA ASP A 380 -29.13 -3.59 -20.87
C ASP A 380 -27.68 -3.46 -20.36
N TRP A 381 -27.33 -2.25 -19.91
CA TRP A 381 -25.99 -1.99 -19.41
C TRP A 381 -25.66 -2.81 -18.15
N ASP A 382 -26.65 -3.17 -17.32
CA ASP A 382 -26.40 -4.00 -16.13
C ASP A 382 -25.96 -5.42 -16.56
N GLU A 383 -26.54 -5.98 -17.63
CA GLU A 383 -26.14 -7.30 -18.16
C GLU A 383 -24.70 -7.30 -18.67
N ILE A 384 -24.31 -6.27 -19.43
CA ILE A 384 -22.95 -6.14 -19.98
C ILE A 384 -21.92 -5.97 -18.85
N LEU A 385 -22.22 -5.13 -17.86
CA LEU A 385 -21.36 -4.92 -16.70
C LEU A 385 -21.20 -6.21 -15.88
N ALA A 386 -22.31 -6.91 -15.61
CA ALA A 386 -22.32 -8.16 -14.84
C ALA A 386 -21.60 -9.32 -15.56
N ALA A 387 -21.58 -9.34 -16.90
CA ALA A 387 -20.82 -10.30 -17.68
C ALA A 387 -19.29 -10.04 -17.62
N ASN A 388 -18.87 -8.83 -17.25
CA ASN A 388 -17.48 -8.38 -17.28
C ASN A 388 -16.95 -7.86 -15.91
N PRO A 389 -17.11 -8.63 -14.81
CA PRO A 389 -16.76 -8.14 -13.47
C PRO A 389 -15.25 -7.95 -13.27
N HIS A 390 -14.43 -8.62 -14.08
CA HIS A 390 -12.97 -8.48 -14.08
C HIS A 390 -12.50 -7.10 -14.59
N ILE A 391 -13.33 -6.42 -15.40
CA ILE A 391 -13.06 -5.07 -15.93
C ILE A 391 -13.74 -4.02 -15.04
N PHE A 392 -15.05 -4.16 -14.84
CA PHE A 392 -15.87 -3.12 -14.20
C PHE A 392 -15.99 -3.27 -12.68
N GLY A 393 -15.53 -4.40 -12.11
CA GLY A 393 -15.80 -4.74 -10.72
C GLY A 393 -17.23 -5.27 -10.52
N VAL A 394 -17.61 -5.46 -9.26
CA VAL A 394 -18.96 -5.87 -8.87
C VAL A 394 -19.71 -4.66 -8.32
N ARG A 395 -21.00 -4.57 -8.60
CA ARG A 395 -21.88 -3.51 -8.09
C ARG A 395 -21.80 -3.41 -6.56
N THR A 396 -21.63 -2.19 -6.06
CA THR A 396 -21.43 -1.90 -4.63
C THR A 396 -22.72 -1.80 -3.83
#